data_AF-A0A7T3KWG3-F1
#
_entry.id   AF-A0A7T3KWG3-F1
#
_cell.length_a   1.000
_cell.length_b   1.000
_cell.length_c   1.000
_cell.angle_alpha   90.00
_cell.angle_beta   90.00
_cell.angle_gamma   90.00
#
_symmetry.space_group_name_H-M   'P 1'
#
loop_
_entity.id
_entity.type
_entity.pdbx_description
1 polymer ?
#
loop_
_entity_poly.entity_id
_entity_poly.type
_entity_poly.pdbx_seq_one_letter_code
_entity_poly.pdbx_strand_id
1 'polypeptide(L)'
;MNVSDRTEYALAVVGVALCALTARVGGSTQRACPGVDGAVYEAVGVDPRGVRLLGVELPSLALSWYDGCNWRTNSLVPLALGCLCLLAAVVIRRRGA
;
A
#
# COMPACT_ATOMS: atom_id res chain seq x y z
N MET A 1 -25.32 -19.32 -5.79
CA MET A 1 -24.40 -18.17 -5.92
C MET A 1 -24.56 -17.57 -7.29
N ASN A 2 -25.01 -16.33 -7.37
CA ASN A 2 -25.25 -15.65 -8.63
C ASN A 2 -23.90 -15.21 -9.25
N VAL A 3 -23.83 -15.05 -10.58
CA VAL A 3 -22.59 -14.59 -11.25
C VAL A 3 -22.16 -13.20 -10.74
N SER A 4 -23.14 -12.36 -10.36
CA SER A 4 -22.91 -11.06 -9.73
C SER A 4 -22.15 -11.16 -8.41
N ASP A 5 -22.48 -12.15 -7.57
CA ASP A 5 -21.83 -12.34 -6.26
C ASP A 5 -20.35 -12.69 -6.44
N ARG A 6 -20.03 -13.62 -7.36
CA ARG A 6 -18.64 -14.07 -7.58
C ARG A 6 -17.75 -12.95 -8.08
N THR A 7 -18.25 -12.11 -8.99
CA THR A 7 -17.52 -10.97 -9.55
C THR A 7 -17.26 -9.91 -8.48
N GLU A 8 -18.24 -9.64 -7.62
CA GLU A 8 -18.10 -8.72 -6.50
C GLU A 8 -17.00 -9.18 -5.53
N TYR A 9 -17.06 -10.45 -5.09
CA TYR A 9 -16.06 -10.99 -4.17
C TYR A 9 -14.66 -11.00 -4.80
N ALA A 10 -14.54 -11.37 -6.08
CA ALA A 10 -13.27 -11.36 -6.78
C ALA A 10 -12.67 -9.95 -6.84
N LEU A 11 -13.47 -8.94 -7.19
CA LEU A 11 -13.03 -7.53 -7.21
C LEU A 11 -12.65 -7.03 -5.83
N ALA A 12 -13.37 -7.42 -4.78
CA ALA A 12 -13.03 -7.05 -3.42
C ALA A 12 -11.68 -7.65 -2.99
N VAL A 13 -11.46 -8.94 -3.25
CA VAL A 13 -10.20 -9.63 -2.91
C VAL A 13 -9.03 -9.03 -3.69
N VAL A 14 -9.17 -8.85 -5.00
CA VAL A 14 -8.15 -8.21 -5.85
C VAL A 14 -7.89 -6.77 -5.36
N GLY A 15 -8.94 -6.04 -5.02
CA GLY A 15 -8.84 -4.68 -4.51
C GLY A 15 -8.00 -4.58 -3.22
N VAL A 16 -8.29 -5.43 -2.24
CA VAL A 16 -7.52 -5.50 -0.99
C VAL A 16 -6.07 -5.90 -1.24
N ALA A 17 -5.84 -6.90 -2.10
CA ALA A 17 -4.49 -7.35 -2.44
C ALA A 17 -3.66 -6.25 -3.09
N LEU A 18 -4.24 -5.48 -4.01
CA LEU A 18 -3.58 -4.35 -4.67
C LEU A 18 -3.28 -3.20 -3.70
N CYS A 19 -4.20 -2.89 -2.77
CA CYS A 19 -3.93 -1.90 -1.72
C CYS A 19 -2.74 -2.32 -0.84
N ALA A 20 -2.68 -3.59 -0.43
CA ALA A 20 -1.56 -4.11 0.36
C ALA A 20 -0.25 -4.10 -0.44
N LEU A 21 -0.31 -4.32 -1.75
CA LEU A 21 0.84 -4.35 -2.65
C LEU A 21 1.58 -2.99 -2.70
N THR A 22 0.90 -1.87 -2.50
CA THR A 22 1.55 -0.55 -2.44
C THR A 22 2.62 -0.46 -1.35
N ALA A 23 2.48 -1.20 -0.24
CA ALA A 23 3.52 -1.23 0.81
C ALA A 23 4.81 -1.92 0.33
N ARG A 24 4.75 -2.74 -0.73
CA ARG A 24 5.86 -3.54 -1.25
C ARG A 24 6.43 -3.01 -2.57
N VAL A 25 5.64 -2.27 -3.34
CA VAL A 25 6.08 -1.72 -4.64
C VAL A 25 6.73 -0.37 -4.41
N GLY A 26 8.05 -0.36 -4.44
CA GLY A 26 8.83 0.84 -4.20
C GLY A 26 10.33 0.58 -4.16
N GLY A 27 11.09 1.65 -3.99
CA GLY A 27 12.53 1.64 -3.79
C GLY A 27 12.91 2.10 -2.39
N SER A 28 14.13 1.74 -1.97
CA SER A 28 14.76 2.31 -0.78
C SER A 28 16.21 2.64 -1.03
N THR A 29 16.69 3.74 -0.47
CA THR A 29 18.14 3.92 -0.29
C THR A 29 18.62 2.88 0.70
N GLN A 30 19.62 2.05 0.39
CA GLN A 30 20.24 1.15 1.39
C GLN A 30 21.36 1.91 2.09
N ARG A 31 21.14 2.36 3.33
CA ARG A 31 22.19 2.85 4.23
C ARG A 31 22.37 1.89 5.41
N ALA A 32 23.60 1.83 5.92
CA ALA A 32 23.85 1.29 7.24
C ALA A 32 23.10 2.15 8.27
N CYS A 33 22.37 1.51 9.19
CA CYS A 33 21.57 2.17 10.23
C CYS A 33 22.30 2.10 11.59
N PRO A 34 23.36 2.89 11.83
CA PRO A 34 24.07 2.85 13.09
C PRO A 34 23.15 3.34 14.22
N GLY A 35 23.01 2.55 15.28
CA GLY A 35 22.21 2.90 16.47
C GLY A 35 20.71 2.61 16.37
N VAL A 36 20.23 2.09 15.24
CA VAL A 36 18.90 1.44 15.16
C VAL A 36 19.08 -0.02 15.58
N ASP A 37 19.41 -0.21 16.87
CA ASP A 37 19.44 -1.53 17.46
C ASP A 37 18.00 -1.98 17.74
N GLY A 38 17.67 -3.20 17.32
CA GLY A 38 16.58 -3.94 17.94
C GLY A 38 15.64 -4.56 16.94
N ALA A 39 15.30 -5.81 17.21
CA ALA A 39 14.36 -6.69 16.52
C ALA A 39 13.07 -6.05 15.97
N VAL A 40 12.68 -4.87 16.46
CA VAL A 40 11.54 -4.08 15.95
C VAL A 40 11.78 -3.60 14.51
N TYR A 41 12.96 -3.06 14.18
CA TYR A 41 13.26 -2.64 12.81
C TYR A 41 13.40 -3.86 11.88
N GLU A 42 13.95 -4.98 12.37
CA GLU A 42 13.99 -6.22 11.59
C GLU A 42 12.60 -6.84 11.36
N ALA A 43 11.71 -6.77 12.35
CA ALA A 43 10.37 -7.34 12.24
C ALA A 43 9.42 -6.50 11.38
N VAL A 44 9.50 -5.17 11.48
CA VAL A 44 8.53 -4.25 10.87
C VAL A 44 9.13 -3.48 9.69
N GLY A 45 10.46 -3.39 9.59
CA GLY A 45 11.16 -2.64 8.54
C GLY A 45 11.13 -1.13 8.73
N VAL A 46 10.71 -0.64 9.92
CA VAL A 46 10.50 0.78 10.24
C VAL A 46 10.87 1.04 11.70
N ASP A 47 11.59 2.13 11.97
CA ASP A 47 11.81 2.68 13.31
C ASP A 47 10.69 3.69 13.64
N PRO A 48 9.77 3.35 14.56
CA PRO A 48 8.63 4.21 14.89
C PRO A 48 9.03 5.57 15.49
N ARG A 49 10.25 5.71 16.04
CA ARG A 49 10.72 6.99 16.59
C ARG A 49 11.13 7.97 15.48
N GLY A 50 11.54 7.45 14.34
CA GLY A 50 12.07 8.21 13.22
C GLY A 50 11.15 8.30 12.01
N VAL A 51 10.06 7.54 11.97
CA VAL A 51 9.16 7.46 10.80
C VAL A 51 8.57 8.84 10.45
N ARG A 52 8.66 9.23 9.19
CA ARG A 52 8.10 10.52 8.70
C ARG A 52 7.54 10.38 7.30
N LEU A 53 6.35 10.91 7.08
CA LEU A 53 5.84 11.13 5.73
C LEU A 53 6.50 12.38 5.15
N LEU A 54 7.03 12.30 3.94
CA LEU A 54 7.82 13.38 3.36
C LEU A 54 7.01 14.11 2.27
N GLY A 55 6.24 13.37 1.50
CA GLY A 55 5.34 13.95 0.52
C GLY A 55 4.68 12.91 -0.37
N VAL A 56 3.64 13.38 -1.07
CA VAL A 56 2.97 12.64 -2.13
C VAL A 56 3.14 13.42 -3.42
N GLU A 57 3.74 12.79 -4.41
CA GLU A 57 3.84 13.30 -5.77
C GLU A 57 2.67 12.74 -6.58
N LEU A 58 1.67 13.59 -6.82
CA LEU A 58 0.46 13.18 -7.55
C LEU A 58 0.71 12.82 -9.03
N PRO A 59 1.56 13.54 -9.81
CA PRO A 59 1.76 13.22 -11.22
C PRO A 59 2.42 11.84 -11.44
N SER A 60 3.30 11.43 -10.53
CA SER A 60 4.00 10.14 -10.55
C SER A 60 3.30 9.08 -9.70
N LEU A 61 2.23 9.45 -8.98
CA LEU A 61 1.58 8.63 -7.96
C LEU A 61 2.62 7.99 -7.04
N ALA A 62 3.54 8.79 -6.51
CA ALA A 62 4.62 8.33 -5.63
C ALA A 62 4.45 8.86 -4.21
N LEU A 63 4.68 8.00 -3.24
CA LEU A 63 4.73 8.35 -1.81
C LEU A 63 6.18 8.28 -1.35
N SER A 64 6.72 9.41 -0.90
CA SER A 64 8.02 9.49 -0.27
C SER A 64 7.87 9.53 1.24
N TRP A 65 8.60 8.67 1.94
CA TRP A 65 8.60 8.60 3.39
C TRP A 65 9.95 8.12 3.92
N TYR A 66 10.24 8.44 5.17
CA TYR A 66 11.44 8.02 5.88
C TYR A 66 11.05 6.93 6.86
N ASP A 67 11.71 5.78 6.83
CA ASP A 67 11.42 4.67 7.74
C ASP A 67 12.18 4.77 9.08
N GLY A 68 12.80 5.92 9.36
CA GLY A 68 13.64 6.15 10.51
C GLY A 68 15.13 5.85 10.28
N CYS A 69 15.46 5.15 9.18
CA CYS A 69 16.85 5.01 8.72
C CYS A 69 17.02 5.34 7.23
N ASN A 70 16.14 4.82 6.38
CA ASN A 70 16.23 4.87 4.94
C ASN A 70 15.11 5.72 4.34
N TRP A 71 15.43 6.40 3.22
CA TRP A 71 14.41 7.01 2.39
C TRP A 71 13.71 5.93 1.58
N ARG A 72 12.39 5.97 1.58
CA ARG A 72 11.50 5.06 0.86
C ARG A 72 10.69 5.84 -0.14
N THR A 73 10.50 5.24 -1.31
CA THR A 73 9.57 5.75 -2.33
C THR A 73 8.69 4.60 -2.77
N ASN A 74 7.40 4.69 -2.51
CA ASN A 74 6.41 3.68 -2.87
C ASN A 74 5.52 4.16 -4.01
N SER A 75 5.13 3.26 -4.92
CA SER A 75 4.12 3.56 -5.92
C SER A 75 2.72 3.46 -5.32
N LEU A 76 1.91 4.48 -5.54
CA LEU A 76 0.49 4.54 -5.22
C LEU A 76 -0.39 3.99 -6.36
N VAL A 77 0.20 3.54 -7.47
CA VAL A 77 -0.55 2.92 -8.59
C VAL A 77 -1.32 1.67 -8.13
N PRO A 78 -0.72 0.72 -7.38
CA PRO A 78 -1.46 -0.43 -6.87
C PRO A 78 -2.61 -0.01 -5.95
N LEU A 79 -2.40 0.97 -5.08
CA LEU A 79 -3.44 1.54 -4.22
C LEU A 79 -4.60 2.12 -5.03
N ALA A 80 -4.31 2.92 -6.06
CA ALA A 80 -5.33 3.52 -6.91
C ALA A 80 -6.17 2.44 -7.62
N LEU A 81 -5.52 1.43 -8.21
CA LEU A 81 -6.20 0.30 -8.83
C LEU A 81 -7.02 -0.51 -7.83
N GLY A 82 -6.48 -0.75 -6.62
CA GLY A 82 -7.16 -1.45 -5.55
C GLY A 82 -8.43 -0.74 -5.11
N CYS A 83 -8.36 0.58 -4.91
CA CYS A 83 -9.51 1.43 -4.63
C CYS A 83 -10.57 1.37 -5.75
N LEU A 84 -10.16 1.38 -7.02
CA LEU A 84 -11.10 1.24 -8.15
C LEU A 84 -11.81 -0.12 -8.15
N CYS A 85 -11.09 -1.21 -7.89
CA CYS A 85 -11.70 -2.55 -7.76
C CYS A 85 -12.71 -2.60 -6.61
N LEU A 86 -12.38 -2.03 -5.45
CA LEU A 86 -13.29 -1.96 -4.30
C LEU A 86 -14.53 -1.13 -4.59
N LEU A 87 -14.38 0.03 -5.25
CA LEU A 87 -15.51 0.86 -5.68
C LEU A 87 -16.41 0.11 -6.66
N ALA A 88 -15.82 -0.58 -7.64
CA ALA A 88 -16.57 -1.40 -8.59
C ALA A 88 -17.36 -2.52 -7.89
N ALA A 89 -16.75 -3.20 -6.91
CA ALA A 89 -17.45 -4.20 -6.10
C ALA A 89 -18.66 -3.59 -5.36
N VAL A 90 -18.50 -2.42 -4.73
CA VAL A 90 -19.61 -1.72 -4.05
C VAL A 90 -20.72 -1.34 -5.03
N VAL A 91 -20.37 -0.85 -6.22
CA VAL A 91 -21.36 -0.48 -7.24
C VAL A 91 -22.14 -1.71 -7.73
N ILE A 92 -21.46 -2.85 -7.97
CA ILE A 92 -22.11 -4.10 -8.35
C ILE A 92 -23.07 -4.58 -7.26
N ARG A 93 -22.61 -4.59 -6.00
CA ARG A 93 -23.45 -4.96 -4.85
C ARG A 93 -24.71 -4.12 -4.78
N ARG A 94 -24.58 -2.80 -4.93
CA ARG A 94 -25.72 -1.85 -4.88
C ARG A 94 -26.68 -1.98 -6.06
N ARG A 95 -26.24 -2.52 -7.20
CA ARG A 95 -27.11 -2.76 -8.36
C ARG A 95 -27.80 -4.13 -8.31
N GLY A 96 -27.27 -5.07 -7.53
CA GLY A 96 -27.84 -6.40 -7.34
C GLY A 96 -28.76 -6.54 -6.12
N ALA A 97 -28.78 -5.55 -5.22
CA ALA A 97 -29.68 -5.42 -4.07
C ALA A 97 -30.92 -4.61 -4.44
#